data_AF-A0A4R4UD36-F1
#
_entry.id   AF-A0A4R4UD36-F1
#
_cell.length_a   1.000
_cell.length_b   1.000
_cell.length_c   1.000
_cell.angle_alpha   90.00
_cell.angle_beta   90.00
_cell.angle_gamma   90.00
#
_symmetry.space_group_name_H-M   'P 1'
#
loop_
_entity.id
_entity.type
_entity.pdbx_description
1 polymer ?
#
loop_
_entity_poly.entity_id
_entity_poly.type
_entity_poly.pdbx_seq_one_letter_code
_entity_poly.pdbx_strand_id
1 'polypeptide(L)'
;MTAINADLHDRQALIADGHHRYATYRVLQRQEHEIHLRADAASAEPANGDQPTPPPAEPTAEPTGPTARPARPAPPADQAPEPTHPAARPTHPEPPPTGPTPKLIGPAAEPARPAPIDPASPQVDPASSQVDPASSQVDSAGAGQHEPSQQVDGAETDKDGPAAGAGRSTAGPWDFGLALLVDTSAYPPDLKAIHRVIPGLPLDEAAARAKGSWRVHDFDDLAQGLAALEEAAEPAFLLAGESGAHLLTDPDPVQLAHAMPPERSDRWNSLNTSVLSEFVMPKVWGMRDDERTVRIVHHDAWAAMRLAARSGGTAVILKPLKAEEVLAVAAGGERVPRKSTSFGPKPRTGLILRTFAID
;
A
#
# COMPACT_ATOMS: atom_id res chain seq x y z
N MET A 1 -1.69 13.87 27.24
CA MET A 1 -1.09 12.67 26.61
C MET A 1 -1.67 11.37 27.17
N THR A 2 -1.81 11.20 28.49
CA THR A 2 -2.29 9.95 29.12
C THR A 2 -3.61 9.43 28.55
N ALA A 3 -4.61 10.29 28.36
CA ALA A 3 -5.91 9.87 27.80
C ALA A 3 -5.82 9.40 26.34
N ILE A 4 -5.02 10.08 25.51
CA ILE A 4 -4.80 9.70 24.10
C ILE A 4 -4.02 8.38 24.03
N ASN A 5 -2.96 8.24 24.83
CA ASN A 5 -2.20 6.99 24.88
C ASN A 5 -3.08 5.83 25.35
N ALA A 6 -3.89 6.02 26.39
CA ALA A 6 -4.81 4.99 26.87
C ALA A 6 -5.84 4.60 25.80
N ASP A 7 -6.37 5.57 25.05
CA ASP A 7 -7.33 5.30 23.97
C ASP A 7 -6.71 4.60 22.76
N LEU A 8 -5.47 4.92 22.41
CA LEU A 8 -4.78 4.35 21.24
C LEU A 8 -4.03 3.05 21.53
N HIS A 9 -3.77 2.72 22.80
CA HIS A 9 -2.90 1.60 23.20
C HIS A 9 -3.32 0.26 22.59
N ASP A 10 -4.62 -0.04 22.61
CA ASP A 10 -5.16 -1.32 22.15
C ASP A 10 -5.69 -1.26 20.71
N ARG A 11 -5.49 -0.12 20.02
CA ARG A 11 -5.97 0.08 18.65
C ARG A 11 -4.91 -0.35 17.64
N GLN A 12 -5.37 -1.04 16.60
CA GLN A 12 -4.53 -1.36 15.44
C GLN A 12 -4.68 -0.28 14.36
N ALA A 13 -3.56 0.20 13.85
CA ALA A 13 -3.52 1.16 12.76
C ALA A 13 -3.16 0.47 11.44
N LEU A 14 -3.96 0.71 10.41
CA LEU A 14 -3.62 0.34 9.03
C LEU A 14 -2.89 1.52 8.36
N ILE A 15 -1.72 1.28 7.78
CA ILE A 15 -1.03 2.28 6.96
C ILE A 15 -1.61 2.24 5.54
N ALA A 16 -2.49 3.19 5.25
CA ALA A 16 -3.10 3.39 3.94
C ALA A 16 -2.30 4.40 3.08
N ASP A 17 -1.03 4.09 2.80
CA ASP A 17 -0.18 4.93 1.94
C ASP A 17 0.08 4.28 0.57
N GLY A 18 0.29 5.12 -0.44
CA GLY A 18 0.66 4.66 -1.77
C GLY A 18 2.03 3.98 -1.73
N HIS A 19 2.15 2.82 -2.41
CA HIS A 19 3.36 2.01 -2.41
C HIS A 19 4.65 2.81 -2.62
N HIS A 20 4.66 3.73 -3.59
CA HIS A 20 5.84 4.55 -3.88
C HIS A 20 6.22 5.50 -2.75
N ARG A 21 5.26 6.12 -2.07
CA ARG A 21 5.53 7.04 -0.95
C ARG A 21 6.15 6.32 0.22
N TYR A 22 5.57 5.18 0.61
CA TYR A 22 6.09 4.37 1.70
C TYR A 22 7.46 3.75 1.36
N ALA A 23 7.65 3.28 0.12
CA ALA A 23 8.95 2.75 -0.32
C ALA A 23 10.04 3.82 -0.28
N THR A 24 9.77 5.03 -0.77
CA THR A 24 10.70 6.16 -0.69
C THR A 24 11.03 6.51 0.77
N TYR A 25 10.02 6.57 1.64
CA TYR A 25 10.24 6.80 3.08
C TYR A 25 11.20 5.76 3.67
N ARG A 26 10.99 4.48 3.38
CA ARG A 26 11.84 3.39 3.87
C ARG A 26 13.28 3.46 3.36
N VAL A 27 13.50 3.98 2.14
CA VAL A 27 14.85 4.21 1.60
C VAL A 27 15.54 5.34 2.36
N LEU A 28 14.86 6.47 2.52
CA LEU A 28 15.42 7.63 3.24
C LEU A 28 15.76 7.29 4.70
N GLN A 29 14.88 6.56 5.39
CA GLN A 29 15.13 6.10 6.76
C GLN A 29 16.42 5.28 6.86
N ARG A 30 16.64 4.32 5.94
CA ARG A 30 17.87 3.51 5.96
C ARG A 30 19.12 4.34 5.71
N GLN A 31 19.07 5.25 4.74
CA GLN A 31 20.21 6.13 4.43
C GLN A 31 20.62 6.97 5.63
N GLU A 32 19.64 7.45 6.41
CA GLU A 32 19.89 8.31 7.57
C GLU A 32 20.39 7.52 8.78
N HIS A 33 19.87 6.30 8.98
CA HIS A 33 20.45 5.37 9.95
C HIS A 33 21.91 5.05 9.63
N GLU A 34 22.25 4.83 8.35
CA GLU A 34 23.64 4.60 7.94
C GLU A 34 24.55 5.82 8.21
N ILE A 35 24.04 7.04 8.00
CA ILE A 35 24.79 8.27 8.30
C ILE A 35 25.03 8.42 9.81
N HIS A 36 24.00 8.22 10.64
CA HIS A 36 24.13 8.32 12.09
C HIS A 36 25.03 7.23 12.68
N LEU A 37 24.91 5.98 12.21
CA LEU A 37 25.82 4.90 12.63
C LEU A 37 27.28 5.20 12.29
N ARG A 38 27.55 5.83 11.14
CA ARG A 38 28.91 6.27 10.77
C ARG A 38 29.42 7.43 11.62
N ALA A 39 28.55 8.39 11.95
CA ALA A 39 28.89 9.51 12.83
C ALA A 39 29.18 9.04 14.27
N ASP A 40 28.38 8.12 14.79
CA ASP A 40 28.57 7.51 16.10
C ASP A 40 29.87 6.68 16.14
N ALA A 41 30.17 5.91 15.09
CA ALA A 41 31.42 5.14 14.97
C ALA A 41 32.66 6.05 14.87
N ALA A 42 32.60 7.14 14.11
CA ALA A 42 33.68 8.13 14.02
C ALA A 42 33.89 8.90 15.34
N SER A 43 32.84 9.06 16.14
CA SER A 43 32.90 9.70 17.47
C SER A 43 33.39 8.73 18.56
N ALA A 44 33.42 7.42 18.28
CA ALA A 44 33.85 6.36 19.18
C ALA A 44 35.30 5.88 18.95
N GLU A 45 36.02 6.42 17.96
CA GLU A 45 37.46 6.16 17.84
C GLU A 45 38.20 6.77 19.04
N PRO A 46 38.99 5.98 19.80
CA PRO A 46 39.77 6.54 20.89
C PRO A 46 40.84 7.47 20.31
N ALA A 47 41.01 8.63 20.93
CA ALA A 47 42.16 9.49 20.73
C ALA A 47 43.44 8.75 21.16
N ASN A 48 43.94 7.83 20.33
CA ASN A 48 45.25 7.24 20.50
C ASN A 48 46.25 8.28 20.00
N GLY A 49 46.58 9.19 20.91
CA GLY A 49 47.62 10.17 20.73
C GLY A 49 48.96 9.46 20.67
N ASP A 50 49.44 9.23 19.45
CA ASP A 50 50.87 9.19 19.16
C ASP A 50 51.12 10.26 18.10
N GLN A 51 51.24 11.51 18.55
CA GLN A 51 51.76 12.58 17.71
C GLN A 51 53.25 12.31 17.48
N PRO A 52 53.73 12.19 16.23
CA PRO A 52 55.15 12.20 15.98
C PRO A 52 55.70 13.56 16.42
N THR A 53 56.64 13.54 17.36
CA THR A 53 57.40 14.71 17.81
C THR A 53 58.04 15.42 16.60
N PRO A 54 57.88 16.75 16.46
CA PRO A 54 58.57 17.47 15.40
C PRO A 54 60.07 17.55 15.72
N PRO A 55 60.98 17.42 14.74
CA PRO A 55 62.41 17.58 14.96
C PRO A 55 62.76 19.05 15.27
N PRO A 56 63.89 19.31 15.97
CA PRO A 56 64.26 20.64 16.42
C PRO A 56 64.66 21.55 15.25
N ALA A 57 64.39 22.84 15.41
CA ALA A 57 64.63 23.90 14.44
C ALA A 57 66.13 24.19 14.24
N GLU A 58 66.57 24.22 12.98
CA GLU A 58 67.85 24.83 12.56
C GLU A 58 67.66 26.33 12.25
N PRO A 59 68.72 27.15 12.40
CA PRO A 59 68.60 28.60 12.49
C PRO A 59 68.32 29.28 11.15
N THR A 60 67.53 30.34 11.26
CA THR A 60 67.07 31.25 10.21
C THR A 60 68.21 31.93 9.46
N ALA A 61 68.17 31.89 8.12
CA ALA A 61 68.81 32.87 7.24
C ALA A 61 67.71 33.67 6.52
N GLU A 62 67.81 34.99 6.59
CA GLU A 62 66.91 35.99 6.00
C GLU A 62 67.07 36.16 4.46
N PRO A 63 66.16 36.88 3.77
CA PRO A 63 65.58 36.45 2.51
C PRO A 63 66.14 37.14 1.26
N THR A 64 65.95 36.52 0.09
CA THR A 64 66.04 37.19 -1.22
C THR A 64 64.94 36.72 -2.19
N GLY A 65 64.10 37.66 -2.63
CA GLY A 65 63.47 37.67 -3.96
C GLY A 65 62.01 37.16 -4.07
N PRO A 66 61.12 37.88 -4.79
CA PRO A 66 59.72 37.49 -4.96
C PRO A 66 59.55 36.58 -6.19
N THR A 67 58.82 35.47 -6.04
CA THR A 67 58.39 34.64 -7.18
C THR A 67 56.88 34.45 -7.17
N ALA A 68 56.29 34.73 -8.32
CA ALA A 68 54.87 34.90 -8.57
C ALA A 68 54.02 33.63 -8.38
N ARG A 69 52.76 33.85 -7.99
CA ARG A 69 51.69 32.85 -7.82
C ARG A 69 51.09 32.48 -9.19
N PRO A 70 50.89 31.20 -9.54
CA PRO A 70 50.17 30.84 -10.76
C PRO A 70 48.65 30.97 -10.57
N ALA A 71 47.99 31.52 -11.58
CA ALA A 71 46.54 31.70 -11.64
C ALA A 71 45.79 30.40 -11.94
N ARG A 72 44.57 30.30 -11.41
CA ARG A 72 43.62 29.18 -11.60
C ARG A 72 43.01 29.24 -13.01
N PRO A 73 42.81 28.11 -13.71
CA PRO A 73 42.27 28.13 -15.07
C PRO A 73 40.75 28.37 -15.09
N ALA A 74 40.31 29.15 -16.08
CA ALA A 74 38.91 29.45 -16.38
C ALA A 74 38.24 28.30 -17.17
N PRO A 75 36.91 28.11 -17.06
CA PRO A 75 36.16 27.16 -17.88
C PRO A 75 35.89 27.71 -19.30
N PRO A 76 35.73 26.85 -20.32
CA PRO A 76 35.53 27.29 -21.69
C PRO A 76 34.10 27.76 -21.96
N ALA A 77 33.99 28.80 -22.79
CA ALA A 77 32.77 29.29 -23.40
C ALA A 77 32.59 28.63 -24.78
N ASP A 78 31.38 28.15 -25.10
CA ASP A 78 30.62 28.65 -26.27
C ASP A 78 29.19 28.06 -26.34
N GLN A 79 28.19 28.95 -26.48
CA GLN A 79 27.03 28.89 -27.39
C GLN A 79 25.78 29.65 -26.86
N ALA A 80 25.65 30.89 -27.38
CA ALA A 80 24.50 31.60 -27.99
C ALA A 80 23.08 31.67 -27.32
N PRO A 81 22.29 32.73 -27.61
CA PRO A 81 21.37 33.35 -26.64
C PRO A 81 19.88 33.05 -26.85
N GLU A 82 19.08 33.12 -25.77
CA GLU A 82 17.61 33.12 -25.81
C GLU A 82 17.01 34.50 -25.41
N PRO A 83 15.80 34.83 -25.89
CA PRO A 83 15.30 36.20 -25.98
C PRO A 83 14.67 36.73 -24.68
N THR A 84 14.74 38.05 -24.52
CA THR A 84 14.16 38.82 -23.42
C THR A 84 12.67 39.07 -23.66
N HIS A 85 11.82 38.63 -22.72
CA HIS A 85 10.43 39.09 -22.58
C HIS A 85 10.22 39.77 -21.22
N PRO A 86 9.57 40.94 -21.14
CA PRO A 86 9.37 41.67 -19.90
C PRO A 86 8.23 41.05 -19.05
N ALA A 87 8.46 40.99 -17.74
CA ALA A 87 7.51 40.50 -16.76
C ALA A 87 6.29 41.42 -16.62
N ALA A 88 5.09 40.91 -16.91
CA ALA A 88 3.82 41.53 -16.56
C ALA A 88 3.37 41.03 -15.17
N ARG A 89 2.98 41.95 -14.28
CA ARG A 89 2.31 41.66 -13.00
C ARG A 89 0.93 41.05 -13.25
N PRO A 90 0.53 39.96 -12.58
CA PRO A 90 -0.87 39.56 -12.54
C PRO A 90 -1.64 40.39 -11.52
N THR A 91 -2.69 41.07 -11.98
CA THR A 91 -3.73 41.72 -11.16
C THR A 91 -4.74 40.67 -10.69
N HIS A 92 -4.97 40.57 -9.38
CA HIS A 92 -6.03 39.74 -8.80
C HIS A 92 -7.42 40.36 -9.03
N PRO A 93 -8.44 39.59 -9.44
CA PRO A 93 -9.84 40.02 -9.33
C PRO A 93 -10.35 39.83 -7.89
N GLU A 94 -11.13 40.81 -7.42
CA GLU A 94 -11.77 40.90 -6.11
C GLU A 94 -12.86 39.81 -5.92
N PRO A 95 -13.00 39.19 -4.73
CA PRO A 95 -14.02 38.18 -4.48
C PRO A 95 -15.42 38.79 -4.26
N PRO A 96 -16.51 38.10 -4.66
CA PRO A 96 -17.88 38.57 -4.47
C PRO A 96 -18.33 38.49 -2.99
N PRO A 97 -19.35 39.29 -2.58
CA PRO A 97 -19.77 39.42 -1.19
C PRO A 97 -20.39 38.14 -0.61
N THR A 98 -20.12 37.91 0.68
CA THR A 98 -20.53 36.73 1.46
C THR A 98 -22.03 36.70 1.76
N GLY A 99 -22.68 35.59 1.40
CA GLY A 99 -24.01 35.21 1.90
C GLY A 99 -23.99 34.80 3.38
N PRO A 100 -25.18 34.65 4.03
CA PRO A 100 -25.28 34.58 5.48
C PRO A 100 -24.67 33.31 6.07
N THR A 101 -23.99 33.49 7.20
CA THR A 101 -23.32 32.49 8.03
C THR A 101 -24.29 31.43 8.57
N PRO A 102 -23.97 30.11 8.47
CA PRO A 102 -24.73 29.09 9.20
C PRO A 102 -24.43 29.16 10.71
N LYS A 103 -25.49 29.20 11.52
CA LYS A 103 -25.41 29.13 12.99
C LYS A 103 -24.81 27.80 13.44
N LEU A 104 -23.85 27.85 14.37
CA LEU A 104 -23.40 26.69 15.15
C LEU A 104 -24.61 26.09 15.90
N ILE A 105 -24.90 24.82 15.66
CA ILE A 105 -25.81 24.02 16.47
C ILE A 105 -25.00 23.47 17.65
N GLY A 106 -25.44 23.77 18.88
CA GLY A 106 -24.86 23.26 20.12
C GLY A 106 -25.03 21.74 20.29
N PRO A 107 -24.37 21.13 21.29
CA PRO A 107 -24.32 19.66 21.40
C PRO A 107 -25.68 19.06 21.70
N ALA A 108 -26.00 17.98 20.99
CA ALA A 108 -27.18 17.15 21.19
C ALA A 108 -27.07 16.33 22.49
N ALA A 109 -28.22 16.14 23.15
CA ALA A 109 -28.39 15.41 24.39
C ALA A 109 -28.06 13.91 24.27
N GLU A 110 -27.56 13.34 25.37
CA GLU A 110 -27.30 11.90 25.60
C GLU A 110 -28.52 11.01 25.29
N PRO A 111 -28.35 9.85 24.64
CA PRO A 111 -29.39 8.83 24.60
C PRO A 111 -29.41 7.99 25.89
N ALA A 112 -30.63 7.74 26.38
CA ALA A 112 -30.94 7.01 27.59
C ALA A 112 -30.51 5.52 27.56
N ARG A 113 -30.14 5.01 28.74
CA ARG A 113 -29.80 3.59 29.01
C ARG A 113 -31.02 2.67 28.84
N PRO A 114 -30.87 1.45 28.30
CA PRO A 114 -31.94 0.45 28.32
C PRO A 114 -32.07 -0.23 29.69
N ALA A 115 -33.31 -0.57 30.05
CA ALA A 115 -33.72 -1.26 31.27
C ALA A 115 -33.39 -2.78 31.26
N PRO A 116 -33.34 -3.45 32.43
CA PRO A 116 -32.86 -4.83 32.53
C PRO A 116 -33.93 -5.86 32.13
N ILE A 117 -33.48 -7.00 31.57
CA ILE A 117 -34.30 -8.17 31.25
C ILE A 117 -33.98 -9.25 32.28
N ASP A 118 -35.03 -9.76 32.94
CA ASP A 118 -34.99 -10.88 33.91
C ASP A 118 -35.32 -12.21 33.19
N PRO A 119 -34.78 -13.37 33.60
CA PRO A 119 -34.81 -14.61 32.82
C PRO A 119 -35.95 -15.56 33.25
N ALA A 120 -36.54 -16.25 32.27
CA ALA A 120 -37.29 -17.49 32.54
C ALA A 120 -37.25 -18.43 31.33
N SER A 121 -36.57 -19.56 31.50
CA SER A 121 -36.65 -20.75 30.63
C SER A 121 -38.01 -21.45 30.77
N PRO A 122 -38.35 -22.41 29.90
CA PRO A 122 -38.03 -23.80 30.25
C PRO A 122 -37.54 -24.69 29.09
N GLN A 123 -36.90 -25.78 29.51
CA GLN A 123 -36.31 -26.89 28.76
C GLN A 123 -37.33 -27.78 28.03
N VAL A 124 -36.88 -28.47 26.96
CA VAL A 124 -37.34 -29.83 26.60
C VAL A 124 -36.16 -30.62 25.99
N ASP A 125 -35.94 -31.83 26.51
CA ASP A 125 -34.91 -32.82 26.15
C ASP A 125 -35.21 -33.62 24.86
N PRO A 126 -34.21 -34.33 24.28
CA PRO A 126 -34.32 -35.02 22.99
C PRO A 126 -34.60 -36.54 23.13
N ALA A 127 -35.23 -37.12 22.10
CA ALA A 127 -35.37 -38.57 21.93
C ALA A 127 -35.06 -39.02 20.48
N SER A 128 -33.95 -39.76 20.37
CA SER A 128 -33.75 -41.05 19.68
C SER A 128 -34.40 -41.36 18.32
N SER A 129 -33.57 -41.73 17.34
CA SER A 129 -33.73 -42.98 16.57
C SER A 129 -32.46 -43.37 15.80
N GLN A 130 -31.94 -44.56 16.12
CA GLN A 130 -30.96 -45.35 15.36
C GLN A 130 -31.66 -46.08 14.20
N VAL A 131 -30.97 -46.31 13.07
CA VAL A 131 -30.98 -47.60 12.35
C VAL A 131 -29.60 -47.83 11.70
N ASP A 132 -29.15 -49.08 11.81
CA ASP A 132 -27.84 -49.71 11.59
C ASP A 132 -27.54 -50.18 10.13
N PRO A 133 -26.36 -50.78 9.84
CA PRO A 133 -25.64 -50.73 8.55
C PRO A 133 -25.54 -52.07 7.78
N ALA A 134 -24.85 -52.05 6.62
CA ALA A 134 -24.28 -53.26 6.01
C ALA A 134 -23.00 -52.99 5.18
N SER A 135 -21.89 -53.52 5.70
CA SER A 135 -20.79 -54.30 5.08
C SER A 135 -20.20 -53.95 3.70
N SER A 136 -18.85 -53.81 3.65
CA SER A 136 -17.95 -54.75 2.95
C SER A 136 -16.46 -54.45 3.19
N GLN A 137 -15.70 -55.51 3.53
CA GLN A 137 -14.24 -55.57 3.64
C GLN A 137 -13.59 -55.93 2.29
N VAL A 138 -12.34 -55.48 2.07
CA VAL A 138 -11.20 -56.33 1.65
C VAL A 138 -9.86 -55.61 1.90
N ASP A 139 -8.99 -56.26 2.71
CA ASP A 139 -7.53 -56.49 2.63
C ASP A 139 -6.63 -55.59 1.74
N SER A 140 -5.35 -55.26 2.02
CA SER A 140 -4.35 -55.77 2.98
C SER A 140 -3.05 -54.93 2.93
N ALA A 141 -2.28 -55.01 4.02
CA ALA A 141 -0.81 -54.99 4.18
C ALA A 141 0.08 -53.80 3.75
N GLY A 142 0.91 -53.33 4.69
CA GLY A 142 2.12 -52.54 4.41
C GLY A 142 2.73 -51.86 5.65
N ALA A 143 3.55 -52.60 6.40
CA ALA A 143 4.28 -52.11 7.58
C ALA A 143 5.52 -51.25 7.19
N GLY A 144 5.88 -50.27 8.01
CA GLY A 144 7.12 -49.50 7.83
C GLY A 144 7.34 -48.35 8.81
N GLN A 145 7.67 -48.70 10.06
CA GLN A 145 8.67 -48.07 10.96
C GLN A 145 8.62 -46.55 11.24
N HIS A 146 8.21 -46.25 12.48
CA HIS A 146 8.50 -45.03 13.23
C HIS A 146 9.83 -45.15 13.98
N GLU A 147 10.66 -44.10 13.96
CA GLU A 147 11.68 -43.84 14.98
C GLU A 147 11.39 -42.50 15.71
N PRO A 148 11.73 -42.37 17.01
CA PRO A 148 11.22 -41.32 17.87
C PRO A 148 12.24 -40.19 18.13
N SER A 149 11.75 -38.95 18.24
CA SER A 149 12.50 -37.79 18.68
C SER A 149 12.77 -37.86 20.19
N GLN A 150 14.05 -37.85 20.57
CA GLN A 150 14.49 -37.83 21.96
C GLN A 150 14.39 -36.42 22.57
N GLN A 151 13.77 -36.42 23.74
CA GLN A 151 13.72 -35.38 24.74
C GLN A 151 15.00 -35.41 25.58
N VAL A 152 15.62 -34.25 25.83
CA VAL A 152 16.69 -34.10 26.82
C VAL A 152 16.42 -32.85 27.64
N ASP A 153 16.05 -33.06 28.90
CA ASP A 153 16.09 -32.08 29.97
C ASP A 153 17.54 -31.84 30.42
N GLY A 154 17.88 -30.60 30.75
CA GLY A 154 19.16 -30.23 31.34
C GLY A 154 19.14 -28.79 31.83
N ALA A 155 18.72 -28.60 33.08
CA ALA A 155 18.85 -27.35 33.81
C ALA A 155 20.28 -27.18 34.31
N GLU A 156 20.91 -26.05 34.00
CA GLU A 156 22.05 -25.54 34.77
C GLU A 156 21.99 -24.01 34.83
N THR A 157 21.95 -23.53 36.07
CA THR A 157 21.95 -22.12 36.46
C THR A 157 23.35 -21.56 36.31
N ASP A 158 23.51 -20.47 35.57
CA ASP A 158 24.63 -19.56 35.81
C ASP A 158 24.17 -18.11 35.87
N LYS A 159 24.70 -17.43 36.88
CA LYS A 159 24.41 -16.05 37.23
C LYS A 159 25.33 -15.16 36.42
N ASP A 160 24.79 -14.43 35.46
CA ASP A 160 25.39 -13.18 35.01
C ASP A 160 24.28 -12.18 34.70
N GLY A 161 24.25 -11.09 35.48
CA GLY A 161 23.27 -10.01 35.31
C GLY A 161 23.47 -9.32 33.96
N PRO A 162 22.40 -8.84 33.30
CA PRO A 162 22.56 -8.16 32.04
C PRO A 162 23.28 -6.83 32.28
N ALA A 163 24.48 -6.73 31.70
CA ALA A 163 25.21 -5.49 31.54
C ALA A 163 24.30 -4.43 30.91
N ALA A 164 24.02 -3.38 31.69
CA ALA A 164 23.38 -2.17 31.22
C ALA A 164 24.35 -1.47 30.24
N GLY A 165 24.08 -1.62 28.95
CA GLY A 165 24.92 -1.03 27.90
C GLY A 165 24.34 -1.18 26.49
N ALA A 166 23.03 -1.29 26.34
CA ALA A 166 22.41 -1.08 25.03
C ALA A 166 22.44 0.43 24.76
N GLY A 167 23.39 0.88 23.93
CA GLY A 167 23.38 2.22 23.37
C GLY A 167 21.99 2.48 22.78
N ARG A 168 21.24 3.40 23.37
CA ARG A 168 19.97 3.84 22.82
C ARG A 168 20.29 4.41 21.45
N SER A 169 19.95 3.70 20.37
CA SER A 169 19.89 4.32 19.04
C SER A 169 18.99 5.55 19.20
N THR A 170 19.58 6.73 19.09
CA THR A 170 18.79 7.95 19.19
C THR A 170 17.86 7.94 17.98
N ALA A 171 16.56 7.90 18.23
CA ALA A 171 15.58 7.86 17.15
C ALA A 171 15.80 9.06 16.23
N GLY A 172 16.11 8.79 14.96
CA GLY A 172 16.37 9.78 13.95
C GLY A 172 15.09 10.44 13.44
N PRO A 173 15.20 11.55 12.69
CA PRO A 173 14.03 12.28 12.16
C PRO A 173 13.14 11.43 11.24
N TRP A 174 13.66 10.34 10.69
CA TRP A 174 12.96 9.40 9.79
C TRP A 174 12.47 8.13 10.48
N ASP A 175 12.56 8.07 11.81
CA ASP A 175 11.91 7.02 12.62
C ASP A 175 10.45 7.34 12.92
N PHE A 176 10.04 8.59 12.65
CA PHE A 176 8.67 9.05 12.81
C PHE A 176 8.14 9.58 11.48
N GLY A 177 6.96 9.09 11.10
CA GLY A 177 6.20 9.63 9.99
C GLY A 177 5.02 10.44 10.52
N LEU A 178 4.76 11.61 9.91
CA LEU A 178 3.51 12.30 10.16
C LEU A 178 2.35 11.50 9.53
N ALA A 179 1.39 11.11 10.35
CA ALA A 179 0.20 10.40 9.92
C ALA A 179 -1.07 11.16 10.32
N LEU A 180 -2.11 11.01 9.49
CA LEU A 180 -3.48 11.35 9.87
C LEU A 180 -4.15 10.06 10.36
N LEU A 181 -4.51 10.02 11.63
CA LEU A 181 -5.34 8.96 12.17
C LEU A 181 -6.80 9.23 11.84
N VAL A 182 -7.46 8.25 11.22
CA VAL A 182 -8.88 8.30 10.90
C VAL A 182 -9.56 7.14 11.63
N ASP A 183 -10.55 7.46 12.45
CA ASP A 183 -11.43 6.46 13.04
C ASP A 183 -12.35 5.90 11.95
N THR A 184 -12.07 4.69 11.49
CA THR A 184 -12.83 4.03 10.43
C THR A 184 -14.22 3.58 10.88
N SER A 185 -14.51 3.52 12.17
CA SER A 185 -15.84 3.22 12.68
C SER A 185 -16.76 4.45 12.58
N ALA A 186 -16.23 5.64 12.87
CA ALA A 186 -16.94 6.91 12.75
C ALA A 186 -16.92 7.47 11.32
N TYR A 187 -15.83 7.25 10.58
CA TYR A 187 -15.60 7.73 9.22
C TYR A 187 -15.15 6.57 8.34
N PRO A 188 -16.08 5.65 7.98
CA PRO A 188 -15.75 4.49 7.17
C PRO A 188 -15.16 4.93 5.82
N PRO A 189 -14.05 4.32 5.37
CA PRO A 189 -13.42 4.72 4.14
C PRO A 189 -14.28 4.35 2.93
N ASP A 190 -14.46 5.31 2.03
CA ASP A 190 -15.09 5.07 0.74
C ASP A 190 -14.02 4.61 -0.25
N LEU A 191 -13.98 3.30 -0.54
CA LEU A 191 -13.09 2.73 -1.54
C LEU A 191 -13.80 2.73 -2.88
N LYS A 192 -13.21 3.46 -3.82
CA LYS A 192 -13.65 3.50 -5.21
C LYS A 192 -12.72 2.67 -6.08
N ALA A 193 -13.28 2.11 -7.15
CA ALA A 193 -12.52 1.34 -8.13
C ALA A 193 -11.45 2.18 -8.82
N ILE A 194 -10.38 1.51 -9.25
CA ILE A 194 -9.33 2.09 -10.08
C ILE A 194 -9.26 1.27 -11.37
N HIS A 195 -9.81 1.82 -12.45
CA HIS A 195 -9.89 1.17 -13.76
C HIS A 195 -8.54 1.18 -14.48
N ARG A 196 -8.34 0.20 -15.35
CA ARG A 196 -7.19 0.14 -16.25
C ARG A 196 -7.63 0.52 -17.65
N VAL A 197 -6.80 1.25 -18.37
CA VAL A 197 -6.96 1.45 -19.81
C VAL A 197 -5.69 0.96 -20.47
N ILE A 198 -5.83 0.04 -21.40
CA ILE A 198 -4.76 -0.63 -22.14
C ILE A 198 -4.77 -0.06 -23.56
N PRO A 199 -3.91 0.92 -23.87
CA PRO A 199 -3.83 1.51 -25.20
C PRO A 199 -3.35 0.47 -26.22
N GLY A 200 -3.89 0.52 -27.43
CA GLY A 200 -3.43 -0.36 -28.52
C GLY A 200 -3.77 -1.84 -28.37
N LEU A 201 -4.63 -2.22 -27.41
CA LEU A 201 -5.30 -3.51 -27.36
C LEU A 201 -6.78 -3.30 -27.72
N PRO A 202 -7.20 -3.55 -28.99
CA PRO A 202 -8.58 -3.42 -29.40
C PRO A 202 -9.54 -4.30 -28.58
N LEU A 203 -10.77 -3.82 -28.37
CA LEU A 203 -11.76 -4.49 -27.52
C LEU A 203 -12.06 -5.92 -27.99
N ASP A 204 -12.36 -6.08 -29.27
CA ASP A 204 -12.71 -7.39 -29.85
C ASP A 204 -11.57 -8.39 -29.73
N GLU A 205 -10.32 -7.91 -29.83
CA GLU A 205 -9.12 -8.73 -29.63
C GLU A 205 -8.94 -9.12 -28.16
N ALA A 206 -9.13 -8.17 -27.23
CA ALA A 206 -9.07 -8.45 -25.80
C ALA A 206 -10.10 -9.50 -25.38
N ALA A 207 -11.34 -9.36 -25.87
CA ALA A 207 -12.44 -10.29 -25.63
C ALA A 207 -12.18 -11.66 -26.28
N ALA A 208 -11.72 -11.69 -27.53
CA ALA A 208 -11.39 -12.94 -28.23
C ALA A 208 -10.30 -13.75 -27.51
N ARG A 209 -9.24 -13.08 -27.03
CA ARG A 209 -8.17 -13.71 -26.24
C ARG A 209 -8.69 -14.24 -24.89
N ALA A 210 -9.68 -13.58 -24.29
CA ALA A 210 -10.27 -14.00 -23.02
C ALA A 210 -11.15 -15.26 -23.13
N LYS A 211 -11.80 -15.51 -24.29
CA LYS A 211 -12.73 -16.65 -24.48
C LYS A 211 -12.14 -18.04 -24.17
N GLY A 212 -10.82 -18.20 -24.22
CA GLY A 212 -10.16 -19.47 -23.88
C GLY A 212 -10.01 -19.74 -22.38
N SER A 213 -10.28 -18.75 -21.53
CA SER A 213 -10.06 -18.82 -20.07
C SER A 213 -11.17 -18.18 -19.25
N TRP A 214 -12.13 -17.51 -19.89
CA TRP A 214 -13.23 -16.81 -19.26
C TRP A 214 -14.51 -17.02 -20.05
N ARG A 215 -15.65 -17.02 -19.36
CA ARG A 215 -16.94 -16.82 -20.01
C ARG A 215 -17.08 -15.35 -20.38
N VAL A 216 -17.45 -15.08 -21.62
CA VAL A 216 -17.59 -13.72 -22.17
C VAL A 216 -19.06 -13.47 -22.51
N HIS A 217 -19.61 -12.39 -21.96
CA HIS A 217 -20.97 -11.93 -22.21
C HIS A 217 -20.94 -10.58 -22.92
N ASP A 218 -21.65 -10.47 -24.05
CA ASP A 218 -21.66 -9.29 -24.90
C ASP A 218 -22.77 -8.32 -24.48
N PHE A 219 -22.47 -7.02 -24.51
CA PHE A 219 -23.40 -5.92 -24.25
C PHE A 219 -23.23 -4.80 -25.27
N ASP A 220 -24.34 -4.20 -25.68
CA ASP A 220 -24.34 -3.16 -26.70
C ASP A 220 -23.69 -1.86 -26.20
N ASP A 221 -23.79 -1.60 -24.90
CA ASP A 221 -23.24 -0.38 -24.29
C ASP A 221 -22.66 -0.61 -22.89
N LEU A 222 -21.93 0.40 -22.42
CA LEU A 222 -21.29 0.40 -21.11
C LEU A 222 -22.30 0.36 -19.95
N ALA A 223 -23.49 0.96 -20.10
CA ALA A 223 -24.46 1.03 -19.01
C ALA A 223 -25.04 -0.36 -18.70
N GLN A 224 -25.40 -1.12 -19.73
CA GLN A 224 -25.83 -2.51 -19.59
C GLN A 224 -24.72 -3.38 -19.00
N GLY A 225 -23.50 -3.23 -19.51
CA GLY A 225 -22.34 -3.96 -18.99
C GLY A 225 -22.04 -3.65 -17.52
N LEU A 226 -22.19 -2.39 -17.09
CA LEU A 226 -22.00 -1.98 -15.69
C LEU A 226 -23.06 -2.60 -14.77
N ALA A 227 -24.33 -2.62 -15.18
CA ALA A 227 -25.39 -3.27 -14.43
C ALA A 227 -25.15 -4.78 -14.30
N ALA A 228 -24.70 -5.43 -15.38
CA ALA A 228 -24.35 -6.85 -15.33
C ALA A 228 -23.11 -7.11 -14.47
N LEU A 229 -22.10 -6.23 -14.52
CA LEU A 229 -20.93 -6.33 -13.67
C LEU A 229 -21.33 -6.24 -12.20
N GLU A 230 -22.21 -5.31 -11.82
CA GLU A 230 -22.67 -5.14 -10.43
C GLU A 230 -23.22 -6.46 -9.83
N GLU A 231 -24.05 -7.17 -10.60
CA GLU A 231 -24.68 -8.44 -10.19
C GLU A 231 -23.76 -9.67 -10.30
N ALA A 232 -22.66 -9.59 -11.06
CA ALA A 232 -21.79 -10.73 -11.31
C ALA A 232 -21.06 -11.25 -10.06
N ALA A 233 -20.94 -12.57 -9.91
CA ALA A 233 -20.06 -13.16 -8.91
C ALA A 233 -18.58 -12.82 -9.21
N GLU A 234 -17.78 -12.63 -8.16
CA GLU A 234 -16.35 -12.37 -8.32
C GLU A 234 -15.55 -13.68 -8.45
N PRO A 235 -14.47 -13.71 -9.24
CA PRO A 235 -13.90 -12.57 -9.95
C PRO A 235 -14.64 -12.24 -11.26
N ALA A 236 -14.76 -10.95 -11.57
CA ALA A 236 -15.40 -10.45 -12.78
C ALA A 236 -14.83 -9.12 -13.24
N PHE A 237 -14.78 -8.92 -14.56
CA PHE A 237 -14.26 -7.69 -15.19
C PHE A 237 -15.11 -7.28 -16.37
N LEU A 238 -15.41 -5.98 -16.50
CA LEU A 238 -16.06 -5.47 -17.69
C LEU A 238 -15.02 -4.82 -18.61
N LEU A 239 -14.91 -5.34 -19.82
CA LEU A 239 -14.14 -4.74 -20.90
C LEU A 239 -15.03 -3.74 -21.64
N ALA A 240 -14.52 -2.55 -21.92
CA ALA A 240 -15.27 -1.54 -22.66
C ALA A 240 -14.36 -0.78 -23.64
N GLY A 241 -14.90 -0.45 -24.80
CA GLY A 241 -14.19 0.23 -25.87
C GLY A 241 -15.16 0.94 -26.81
N GLU A 242 -14.70 1.23 -28.03
CA GLU A 242 -15.54 1.90 -29.04
C GLU A 242 -16.68 1.00 -29.54
N SER A 243 -16.45 -0.31 -29.64
CA SER A 243 -17.39 -1.29 -30.21
C SER A 243 -18.47 -1.81 -29.25
N GLY A 244 -18.44 -1.41 -27.97
CA GLY A 244 -19.41 -1.86 -26.95
C GLY A 244 -18.75 -2.27 -25.65
N ALA A 245 -19.31 -3.27 -24.98
CA ALA A 245 -18.77 -3.83 -23.74
C ALA A 245 -18.90 -5.36 -23.66
N HIS A 246 -17.93 -5.99 -22.98
CA HIS A 246 -17.93 -7.44 -22.75
C HIS A 246 -17.61 -7.75 -21.29
N LEU A 247 -18.47 -8.52 -20.62
CA LEU A 247 -18.25 -8.96 -19.25
C LEU A 247 -17.52 -10.31 -19.24
N LEU A 248 -16.43 -10.38 -18.48
CA LEU A 248 -15.70 -11.61 -18.16
C LEU A 248 -16.17 -12.15 -16.81
N THR A 249 -16.65 -13.39 -16.78
CA THR A 249 -17.03 -14.13 -15.57
C THR A 249 -16.49 -15.56 -15.63
N ASP A 250 -16.64 -16.31 -14.54
CA ASP A 250 -16.40 -17.75 -14.48
C ASP A 250 -15.05 -18.14 -15.11
N PRO A 251 -13.92 -17.65 -14.55
CA PRO A 251 -12.62 -18.04 -15.06
C PRO A 251 -12.43 -19.55 -15.00
N ASP A 252 -11.70 -20.10 -15.96
CA ASP A 252 -11.26 -21.48 -15.92
C ASP A 252 -10.50 -21.73 -14.61
N PRO A 253 -11.01 -22.63 -13.73
CA PRO A 253 -10.47 -22.79 -12.40
C PRO A 253 -9.05 -23.38 -12.40
N VAL A 254 -8.69 -24.16 -13.42
CA VAL A 254 -7.36 -24.77 -13.53
C VAL A 254 -6.35 -23.72 -13.97
N GLN A 255 -6.70 -22.92 -14.98
CA GLN A 255 -5.82 -21.84 -15.46
C GLN A 255 -5.64 -20.75 -14.40
N LEU A 256 -6.72 -20.40 -13.69
CA LEU A 256 -6.67 -19.46 -12.57
C LEU A 256 -5.74 -19.98 -11.46
N ALA A 257 -5.96 -21.21 -10.97
CA ALA A 257 -5.14 -21.80 -9.92
C ALA A 257 -3.66 -21.88 -10.31
N HIS A 258 -3.35 -22.16 -11.57
CA HIS A 258 -1.97 -22.20 -12.07
C HIS A 258 -1.32 -20.80 -12.17
N ALA A 259 -2.12 -19.76 -12.40
CA ALA A 259 -1.62 -18.39 -12.52
C ALA A 259 -1.37 -17.72 -11.16
N MET A 260 -2.15 -18.07 -10.13
CA MET A 260 -2.05 -17.44 -8.83
C MET A 260 -0.83 -17.91 -8.03
N PRO A 261 -0.11 -17.02 -7.32
CA PRO A 261 1.06 -17.41 -6.54
C PRO A 261 0.69 -18.30 -5.33
N PRO A 262 1.36 -19.44 -5.12
CA PRO A 262 1.05 -20.35 -4.00
C PRO A 262 1.50 -19.79 -2.64
N GLU A 263 2.38 -18.79 -2.60
CA GLU A 263 2.83 -18.16 -1.35
C GLU A 263 1.86 -17.09 -0.83
N ARG A 264 0.81 -16.77 -1.60
CA ARG A 264 -0.23 -15.79 -1.23
C ARG A 264 -1.40 -16.50 -0.58
N SER A 265 -2.07 -15.80 0.34
CA SER A 265 -3.28 -16.36 0.95
C SER A 265 -4.41 -16.53 -0.07
N ASP A 266 -5.33 -17.46 0.19
CA ASP A 266 -6.55 -17.63 -0.61
C ASP A 266 -7.34 -16.31 -0.74
N ARG A 267 -7.38 -15.53 0.34
CA ARG A 267 -8.02 -14.20 0.35
C ARG A 267 -7.35 -13.22 -0.60
N TRP A 268 -6.02 -13.20 -0.63
CA TRP A 268 -5.30 -12.36 -1.59
C TRP A 268 -5.51 -12.85 -3.02
N ASN A 269 -5.48 -14.17 -3.22
CA ASN A 269 -5.66 -14.81 -4.53
C ASN A 269 -7.08 -14.68 -5.09
N SER A 270 -8.09 -14.44 -4.24
CA SER A 270 -9.47 -14.24 -4.68
C SER A 270 -9.79 -12.79 -5.10
N LEU A 271 -8.93 -11.82 -4.79
CA LEU A 271 -9.23 -10.41 -5.11
C LEU A 271 -9.24 -10.18 -6.63
N ASN A 272 -10.25 -9.48 -7.14
CA ASN A 272 -10.30 -9.01 -8.53
C ASN A 272 -8.99 -8.35 -8.98
N THR A 273 -8.38 -7.51 -8.14
CA THR A 273 -7.12 -6.84 -8.52
C THR A 273 -5.93 -7.79 -8.61
N SER A 274 -5.93 -8.86 -7.83
CA SER A 274 -4.87 -9.88 -7.85
C SER A 274 -5.03 -10.77 -9.06
N VAL A 275 -6.27 -11.21 -9.35
CA VAL A 275 -6.61 -11.96 -10.56
C VAL A 275 -6.29 -11.14 -11.81
N LEU A 276 -6.55 -9.83 -11.80
CA LEU A 276 -6.16 -8.95 -12.90
C LEU A 276 -4.65 -8.92 -13.09
N SER A 277 -3.86 -8.75 -12.02
CA SER A 277 -2.40 -8.58 -12.12
C SER A 277 -1.64 -9.87 -12.42
N GLU A 278 -2.10 -11.02 -11.89
CA GLU A 278 -1.39 -12.29 -11.99
C GLU A 278 -1.94 -13.21 -13.10
N PHE A 279 -3.21 -13.07 -13.46
CA PHE A 279 -3.85 -13.93 -14.46
C PHE A 279 -4.20 -13.18 -15.75
N VAL A 280 -5.14 -12.23 -15.69
CA VAL A 280 -5.69 -11.61 -16.91
C VAL A 280 -4.62 -10.88 -17.71
N MET A 281 -3.88 -9.97 -17.06
CA MET A 281 -2.85 -9.18 -17.75
C MET A 281 -1.74 -10.07 -18.34
N PRO A 282 -1.02 -10.89 -17.56
CA PRO A 282 0.14 -11.62 -18.06
C PRO A 282 -0.21 -12.91 -18.82
N LYS A 283 -1.27 -13.64 -18.46
CA LYS A 283 -1.58 -14.95 -19.07
C LYS A 283 -2.57 -14.83 -20.22
N VAL A 284 -3.59 -13.98 -20.10
CA VAL A 284 -4.61 -13.83 -21.16
C VAL A 284 -4.13 -12.86 -22.24
N TRP A 285 -3.54 -11.73 -21.85
CA TRP A 285 -3.13 -10.69 -22.82
C TRP A 285 -1.63 -10.62 -23.08
N GLY A 286 -0.79 -11.32 -22.30
CA GLY A 286 0.67 -11.28 -22.46
C GLY A 286 1.27 -9.93 -22.08
N MET A 287 0.62 -9.19 -21.19
CA MET A 287 0.97 -7.83 -20.80
C MET A 287 1.34 -7.74 -19.33
N ARG A 288 2.23 -6.80 -19.02
CA ARG A 288 2.45 -6.40 -17.62
C ARG A 288 1.46 -5.32 -17.26
N ASP A 289 0.94 -5.38 -16.05
CA ASP A 289 0.28 -4.23 -15.46
C ASP A 289 1.41 -3.34 -14.91
N ASP A 290 1.74 -2.26 -15.64
CA ASP A 290 2.74 -1.27 -15.27
C ASP A 290 2.40 0.10 -15.87
N GLU A 291 3.11 1.16 -15.45
CA GLU A 291 2.78 2.54 -15.85
C GLU A 291 3.09 2.85 -17.33
N ARG A 292 3.84 1.98 -18.02
CA ARG A 292 4.18 2.16 -19.45
C ARG A 292 3.10 1.58 -20.34
N THR A 293 2.52 0.44 -19.94
CA THR A 293 1.52 -0.29 -20.71
C THR A 293 0.09 0.06 -20.32
N VAL A 294 -0.13 0.53 -19.09
CA VAL A 294 -1.46 0.73 -18.52
C VAL A 294 -1.65 2.16 -18.02
N ARG A 295 -2.73 2.79 -18.49
CA ARG A 295 -3.20 4.08 -17.98
C ARG A 295 -4.20 3.84 -16.86
N ILE A 296 -4.12 4.64 -15.81
CA ILE A 296 -4.97 4.51 -14.62
C ILE A 296 -6.09 5.55 -14.67
N VAL A 297 -7.33 5.11 -14.47
CA VAL A 297 -8.49 6.01 -14.31
C VAL A 297 -9.18 5.71 -12.99
N HIS A 298 -9.33 6.73 -12.17
CA HIS A 298 -9.95 6.62 -10.86
C HIS A 298 -11.47 6.80 -11.00
N HIS A 299 -12.23 5.79 -10.54
CA HIS A 299 -13.65 5.87 -10.14
C HIS A 299 -14.64 6.03 -11.29
N ASP A 300 -14.25 6.70 -12.37
CA ASP A 300 -15.11 7.03 -13.50
C ASP A 300 -14.91 6.00 -14.63
N ALA A 301 -15.80 5.01 -14.67
CA ALA A 301 -15.83 3.99 -15.71
C ALA A 301 -16.08 4.58 -17.11
N TRP A 302 -16.89 5.65 -17.20
CA TRP A 302 -17.15 6.32 -18.47
C TRP A 302 -15.91 7.06 -18.97
N ALA A 303 -15.15 7.71 -18.08
CA ALA A 303 -13.87 8.31 -18.45
C ALA A 303 -12.85 7.25 -18.91
N ALA A 304 -12.84 6.08 -18.27
CA ALA A 304 -11.99 4.97 -18.68
C ALA A 304 -12.35 4.49 -20.10
N MET A 305 -13.62 4.23 -20.38
CA MET A 305 -14.09 3.85 -21.72
C MET A 305 -13.80 4.93 -22.77
N ARG A 306 -14.07 6.22 -22.47
CA ARG A 306 -13.74 7.32 -23.39
C ARG A 306 -12.24 7.39 -23.67
N LEU A 307 -11.39 7.14 -22.68
CA LEU A 307 -9.94 7.13 -22.86
C LEU A 307 -9.49 5.94 -23.71
N ALA A 308 -10.09 4.76 -23.49
CA ALA A 308 -9.85 3.56 -24.27
C ALA A 308 -10.18 3.78 -25.75
N ALA A 309 -11.39 4.26 -26.05
CA ALA A 309 -11.84 4.57 -27.42
C ALA A 309 -10.87 5.55 -28.13
N ARG A 310 -10.49 6.66 -27.48
CA ARG A 310 -9.51 7.61 -28.06
C ARG A 310 -8.13 7.03 -28.30
N SER A 311 -7.79 5.93 -27.65
CA SER A 311 -6.47 5.29 -27.76
C SER A 311 -6.48 4.01 -28.59
N GLY A 312 -7.60 3.68 -29.24
CA GLY A 312 -7.78 2.40 -29.95
C GLY A 312 -7.56 1.20 -29.03
N GLY A 313 -7.93 1.34 -27.75
CA GLY A 313 -7.60 0.40 -26.69
C GLY A 313 -8.83 -0.11 -25.96
N THR A 314 -8.59 -0.80 -24.84
CA THR A 314 -9.63 -1.40 -23.99
C THR A 314 -9.57 -0.81 -22.59
N ALA A 315 -10.72 -0.43 -22.05
CA ALA A 315 -10.89 -0.15 -20.63
C ALA A 315 -11.26 -1.46 -19.91
N VAL A 316 -10.54 -1.78 -18.84
CA VAL A 316 -10.91 -2.83 -17.88
C VAL A 316 -11.52 -2.14 -16.67
N ILE A 317 -12.82 -2.32 -16.51
CA ILE A 317 -13.61 -1.79 -15.41
C ILE A 317 -13.68 -2.86 -14.32
N LEU A 318 -13.48 -2.43 -13.07
CA LEU A 318 -13.39 -3.29 -11.90
C LEU A 318 -14.49 -2.89 -10.92
N LYS A 319 -14.93 -3.87 -10.11
CA LYS A 319 -15.64 -3.59 -8.88
C LYS A 319 -14.73 -2.87 -7.87
N PRO A 320 -15.26 -1.94 -7.06
CA PRO A 320 -14.51 -1.38 -5.95
C PRO A 320 -14.15 -2.46 -4.93
N LEU A 321 -12.91 -2.47 -4.46
CA LEU A 321 -12.48 -3.38 -3.39
C LEU A 321 -13.15 -2.98 -2.07
N LYS A 322 -13.60 -3.95 -1.27
CA LYS A 322 -14.25 -3.64 0.01
C LYS A 322 -13.20 -3.30 1.07
N ALA A 323 -13.53 -2.36 1.96
CA ALA A 323 -12.63 -1.95 3.05
C ALA A 323 -12.24 -3.14 3.95
N GLU A 324 -13.20 -4.02 4.24
CA GLU A 324 -13.02 -5.24 5.03
C GLU A 324 -12.00 -6.21 4.42
N GLU A 325 -11.99 -6.37 3.09
CA GLU A 325 -11.03 -7.24 2.41
C GLU A 325 -9.62 -6.68 2.50
N VAL A 326 -9.47 -5.37 2.35
CA VAL A 326 -8.16 -4.70 2.50
C VAL A 326 -7.63 -4.86 3.92
N LEU A 327 -8.48 -4.65 4.92
CA LEU A 327 -8.13 -4.81 6.32
C LEU A 327 -7.75 -6.26 6.64
N ALA A 328 -8.51 -7.23 6.13
CA ALA A 328 -8.25 -8.64 6.36
C ALA A 328 -6.96 -9.13 5.69
N VAL A 329 -6.65 -8.66 4.48
CA VAL A 329 -5.36 -8.93 3.81
C VAL A 329 -4.20 -8.33 4.59
N ALA A 330 -4.34 -7.08 5.03
CA ALA A 330 -3.31 -6.41 5.81
C ALA A 330 -3.09 -7.04 7.19
N ALA A 331 -4.15 -7.50 7.86
CA ALA A 331 -4.06 -8.23 9.12
C ALA A 331 -3.29 -9.55 8.97
N GLY A 332 -3.31 -10.16 7.78
CA GLY A 332 -2.49 -11.31 7.41
C GLY A 332 -1.03 -10.96 7.07
N GLY A 333 -0.62 -9.69 7.20
CA GLY A 333 0.73 -9.23 6.85
C GLY A 333 0.96 -9.04 5.35
N GLU A 334 -0.10 -9.11 4.54
CA GLU A 334 -0.01 -8.99 3.08
C GLU A 334 -0.38 -7.60 2.59
N ARG A 335 0.07 -7.26 1.38
CA ARG A 335 -0.29 -6.01 0.70
C ARG A 335 -1.13 -6.31 -0.52
N VAL A 336 -2.22 -5.58 -0.69
CA VAL A 336 -3.01 -5.60 -1.93
C VAL A 336 -2.14 -5.20 -3.15
N PRO A 337 -2.51 -5.65 -4.36
CA PRO A 337 -1.83 -5.23 -5.59
C PRO A 337 -1.75 -3.70 -5.77
N ARG A 338 -0.87 -3.25 -6.67
CA ARG A 338 -0.74 -1.80 -6.90
C ARG A 338 -2.04 -1.26 -7.48
N LYS A 339 -2.36 -0.01 -7.12
CA LYS A 339 -3.54 0.70 -7.63
C LYS A 339 -4.82 -0.13 -7.42
N SER A 340 -4.94 -0.82 -6.28
CA SER A 340 -6.14 -1.53 -5.83
C SER A 340 -7.07 -0.66 -4.99
N THR A 341 -6.52 0.31 -4.26
CA THR A 341 -7.27 1.09 -3.27
C THR A 341 -7.10 2.59 -3.48
N SER A 342 -8.21 3.32 -3.37
CA SER A 342 -8.24 4.77 -3.33
C SER A 342 -9.18 5.21 -2.21
N PHE A 343 -8.60 5.40 -1.02
CA PHE A 343 -9.34 5.80 0.17
C PHE A 343 -9.84 7.25 0.04
N GLY A 344 -11.15 7.44 0.11
CA GLY A 344 -11.80 8.75 0.28
C GLY A 344 -12.53 8.86 1.64
N PRO A 345 -12.81 10.10 2.11
CA PRO A 345 -12.34 11.37 1.56
C PRO A 345 -10.86 11.63 1.87
N LYS A 346 -10.16 12.31 0.95
CA LYS A 346 -8.80 12.79 1.22
C LYS A 346 -8.82 13.97 2.19
N PRO A 347 -7.76 14.17 3.00
CA PRO A 347 -7.65 15.37 3.82
C PRO A 347 -7.81 16.63 2.96
N ARG A 348 -8.54 17.62 3.46
CA ARG A 348 -8.74 18.88 2.72
C ARG A 348 -7.41 19.60 2.53
N THR A 349 -7.25 20.26 1.39
CA THR A 349 -6.12 21.18 1.18
C THR A 349 -6.19 22.34 2.16
N GLY A 350 -5.04 22.91 2.53
CA GLY A 350 -4.96 24.03 3.48
C GLY A 350 -5.01 23.64 4.97
N LEU A 351 -4.84 22.35 5.30
CA LEU A 351 -4.66 21.90 6.69
C LEU A 351 -3.38 22.50 7.28
N ILE A 352 -3.52 23.22 8.40
CA ILE A 352 -2.41 23.77 9.18
C ILE A 352 -2.20 22.86 10.38
N LEU A 353 -0.98 22.33 10.51
CA LEU A 353 -0.57 21.53 11.65
C LEU A 353 0.15 22.44 12.64
N ARG A 354 -0.32 22.47 13.88
CA ARG A 354 0.34 23.18 14.96
C ARG A 354 0.84 22.15 15.97
N THR A 355 2.11 22.28 16.36
CA THR A 355 2.62 21.53 17.50
C THR A 355 1.87 21.98 18.74
N PHE A 356 1.30 21.03 19.47
CA PHE A 356 0.82 21.31 20.81
C PHE A 356 2.06 21.59 21.67
N ALA A 357 2.05 22.67 22.45
CA ALA A 357 3.03 22.83 23.51
C ALA A 357 2.83 21.65 24.48
N ILE A 358 3.86 20.83 24.62
CA ILE A 358 3.88 19.71 25.55
C ILE A 358 4.52 20.28 26.81
N ASP A 359 3.69 20.74 27.75
CA ASP A 359 4.13 21.05 29.12
C ASP A 359 4.24 19.77 29.95
#